data_AF-A0A2D5GYW0-F1
#
_entry.id   AF-A0A2D5GYW0-F1
#
_cell.length_a   1.000
_cell.length_b   1.000
_cell.length_c   1.000
_cell.angle_alpha   90.00
_cell.angle_beta   90.00
_cell.angle_gamma   90.00
#
_symmetry.space_group_name_H-M   'P 1'
#
loop_
_entity.id
_entity.type
_entity.pdbx_description
1 polymer ?
#
loop_
_entity_poly.entity_id
_entity_poly.type
_entity_poly.pdbx_seq_one_letter_code
_entity_poly.pdbx_strand_id
1 'polypeptide(L)'
;MEDHHLEHHLPEHKPKSYTASVRELDTRMRWLLNHKQAEGSQEKQQELREIIDWIPEMAADSELKHRDWDEVKLSSTELMSVFQQIDFDDVDSSLVGRYFLLVVKLKQFSAPSEMNRFNG
;
A
#
# COMPACT_ATOMS: atom_id res chain seq x y z
N MET A 1 -1.65 -15.67 -37.91
CA MET A 1 -1.61 -14.38 -37.22
C MET A 1 -1.87 -14.72 -35.76
N GLU A 2 -0.80 -14.80 -34.99
CA GLU A 2 -0.84 -15.22 -33.59
C GLU A 2 -1.08 -13.97 -32.75
N ASP A 3 -2.32 -13.81 -32.30
CA ASP A 3 -2.73 -12.85 -31.27
C ASP A 3 -1.98 -13.23 -29.97
N HIS A 4 -0.81 -12.63 -29.75
CA HIS A 4 -0.12 -12.68 -28.47
C HIS A 4 -0.90 -11.82 -27.47
N HIS A 5 -1.95 -12.39 -26.88
CA HIS A 5 -2.54 -11.86 -25.66
C HIS A 5 -1.47 -11.91 -24.58
N LEU A 6 -0.78 -10.78 -24.37
CA LEU A 6 -0.03 -10.53 -23.16
C LEU A 6 -1.06 -10.47 -22.02
N GLU A 7 -1.45 -11.62 -21.50
CA GLU A 7 -2.08 -11.72 -20.19
C GLU A 7 -1.05 -11.17 -19.19
N HIS A 8 -1.09 -9.85 -18.97
CA HIS A 8 -0.43 -9.21 -17.86
C HIS A 8 -1.01 -9.85 -16.59
N HIS A 9 -0.38 -10.92 -16.13
CA HIS A 9 -0.67 -11.54 -14.84
C HIS A 9 -0.35 -10.50 -13.76
N LEU A 10 -1.33 -9.64 -13.46
CA LEU A 10 -1.29 -8.82 -12.27
C LEU A 10 -1.28 -9.80 -11.08
N PRO A 11 -0.35 -9.67 -10.12
CA PRO A 11 -0.35 -10.51 -8.94
C PRO A 11 -1.71 -10.45 -8.24
N GLU A 12 -2.20 -11.58 -7.71
CA GLU A 12 -3.51 -11.64 -7.05
C GLU A 12 -3.62 -10.66 -5.87
N HIS A 13 -2.50 -10.34 -5.24
CA HIS A 13 -2.42 -9.41 -4.11
C HIS A 13 -2.28 -7.93 -4.54
N LYS A 14 -2.21 -7.63 -5.85
CA LYS A 14 -2.17 -6.25 -6.35
C LYS A 14 -3.54 -5.59 -6.21
N PRO A 15 -3.64 -4.47 -5.46
CA PRO A 15 -4.90 -3.76 -5.32
C PRO A 15 -5.36 -3.15 -6.65
N LYS A 16 -6.68 -3.02 -6.82
CA LYS A 16 -7.31 -2.56 -8.07
C LYS A 16 -7.36 -1.04 -8.24
N SER A 17 -7.06 -0.28 -7.18
CA SER A 17 -7.09 1.18 -7.20
C SER A 17 -6.15 1.77 -6.15
N TYR A 18 -5.83 3.06 -6.27
CA TYR A 18 -5.08 3.79 -5.25
C TYR A 18 -5.75 3.71 -3.88
N THR A 19 -7.07 3.95 -3.81
CA THR A 19 -7.84 3.87 -2.55
C THR A 19 -7.79 2.48 -1.94
N ALA A 20 -7.90 1.42 -2.75
CA ALA A 20 -7.77 0.04 -2.29
C ALA A 20 -6.36 -0.22 -1.76
N SER A 21 -5.33 0.27 -2.44
CA SER A 21 -3.93 0.13 -2.01
C SER A 21 -3.71 0.72 -0.63
N VAL A 22 -4.15 1.96 -0.41
CA VAL A 22 -3.97 2.63 0.88
C VAL A 22 -4.75 1.94 2.02
N ARG A 23 -5.89 1.30 1.72
CA ARG A 23 -6.61 0.46 2.70
C ARG A 23 -5.84 -0.80 3.06
N GLU A 24 -5.28 -1.47 2.05
CA GLU A 24 -4.49 -2.70 2.26
C GLU A 24 -3.25 -2.45 3.13
N LEU A 25 -2.61 -1.27 3.03
CA LEU A 25 -1.49 -0.89 3.89
C LEU A 25 -1.83 -0.94 5.39
N ASP A 26 -3.04 -0.51 5.76
CA ASP A 26 -3.51 -0.50 7.14
C ASP A 26 -3.82 -1.92 7.62
N THR A 27 -4.61 -2.65 6.84
CA THR A 27 -5.06 -4.01 7.13
C THR A 27 -3.88 -4.97 7.28
N ARG A 28 -2.96 -4.97 6.30
CA ARG A 28 -1.83 -5.91 6.26
C ARG A 28 -0.81 -5.62 7.34
N MET A 29 -0.52 -4.33 7.60
CA MET A 29 0.39 -3.97 8.69
C MET A 29 -0.17 -4.42 10.06
N ARG A 30 -1.45 -4.20 10.32
CA ARG A 30 -2.09 -4.69 11.55
C ARG A 30 -2.06 -6.22 11.64
N TRP A 31 -2.28 -6.92 10.53
CA TRP A 31 -2.18 -8.37 10.51
C TRP A 31 -0.76 -8.82 10.88
N LEU A 32 0.28 -8.24 10.26
CA LEU A 32 1.68 -8.55 10.53
C LEU A 32 2.08 -8.29 11.99
N LEU A 33 1.64 -7.18 12.57
CA LEU A 33 1.91 -6.86 13.98
C LEU A 33 1.28 -7.88 14.95
N ASN A 34 0.10 -8.42 14.61
CA ASN A 34 -0.59 -9.40 15.45
C ASN A 34 -0.16 -10.86 15.17
N HIS A 35 0.42 -11.12 13.99
CA HIS A 35 0.74 -12.46 13.49
C HIS A 35 2.21 -12.58 13.05
N LYS A 36 3.12 -11.87 13.71
CA LYS A 36 4.55 -11.81 13.33
C LYS A 36 5.23 -13.18 13.17
N GLN A 37 4.81 -14.18 13.97
CA GLN A 37 5.33 -15.54 13.94
C GLN A 37 4.43 -16.55 13.21
N ALA A 38 3.37 -16.10 12.53
CA ALA A 38 2.52 -16.99 11.76
C ALA A 38 3.26 -17.51 10.53
N GLU A 39 2.97 -18.76 10.13
CA GLU A 39 3.40 -19.29 8.85
C GLU A 39 2.92 -18.36 7.71
N GLY A 40 3.83 -18.00 6.81
CA GLY A 40 3.56 -17.05 5.73
C GLY A 40 3.72 -15.57 6.10
N SER A 41 4.17 -15.22 7.32
CA SER A 41 4.41 -13.82 7.69
C SER A 41 5.41 -13.11 6.76
N GLN A 42 6.48 -13.81 6.33
CA GLN A 42 7.45 -13.27 5.38
C GLN A 42 6.84 -12.98 4.00
N GLU A 43 5.96 -13.86 3.52
CA GLU A 43 5.22 -13.62 2.27
C GLU A 43 4.34 -12.37 2.42
N LYS A 44 3.61 -12.24 3.53
CA LYS A 44 2.73 -11.09 3.78
C LYS A 44 3.51 -9.77 3.96
N GLN A 45 4.74 -9.83 4.49
CA GLN A 45 5.66 -8.68 4.50
C GLN A 45 6.09 -8.31 3.07
N GLN A 46 6.42 -9.29 2.24
CA GLN A 46 6.81 -9.08 0.85
C GLN A 46 5.64 -8.49 0.04
N GLU A 47 4.44 -9.05 0.15
CA GLU A 47 3.26 -8.50 -0.52
C GLU A 47 2.98 -7.05 -0.07
N LEU A 48 3.12 -6.74 1.22
CA LEU A 48 2.94 -5.37 1.71
C LEU A 48 4.01 -4.43 1.12
N ARG A 49 5.26 -4.88 1.01
CA ARG A 49 6.32 -4.14 0.33
C ARG A 49 5.95 -3.83 -1.13
N GLU A 50 5.49 -4.83 -1.87
CA GLU A 50 5.09 -4.67 -3.28
C GLU A 50 3.94 -3.68 -3.42
N ILE A 51 2.96 -3.73 -2.52
CA ILE A 51 1.86 -2.77 -2.49
C ILE A 51 2.37 -1.34 -2.29
N ILE A 52 3.32 -1.11 -1.39
CA ILE A 52 3.92 0.22 -1.17
C ILE A 52 4.63 0.71 -2.45
N ASP A 53 5.33 -0.18 -3.14
CA ASP A 53 6.06 0.12 -4.37
C ASP A 53 5.13 0.49 -5.54
N TRP A 54 3.92 -0.07 -5.58
CA TRP A 54 2.93 0.26 -6.60
C TRP A 54 2.17 1.57 -6.35
N ILE A 55 2.26 2.18 -5.16
CA ILE A 55 1.51 3.40 -4.84
C ILE A 55 1.73 4.53 -5.87
N PRO A 56 2.98 4.88 -6.27
CA PRO A 56 3.20 5.93 -7.27
C PRO A 56 2.59 5.62 -8.64
N GLU A 57 2.58 4.34 -9.03
CA GLU A 57 1.96 3.87 -10.28
C GLU A 57 0.44 4.03 -10.19
N MET A 58 -0.18 3.55 -9.11
CA MET A 58 -1.63 3.67 -8.89
C MET A 58 -2.06 5.14 -8.78
N ALA A 59 -1.20 5.98 -8.20
CA ALA A 59 -1.44 7.42 -8.09
C ALA A 59 -1.32 8.14 -9.45
N ALA A 60 -0.45 7.66 -10.35
CA ALA A 60 -0.31 8.18 -11.70
C ALA A 60 -1.50 7.78 -12.58
N ASP A 61 -2.07 6.60 -12.36
CA ASP A 61 -3.31 6.13 -13.01
C ASP A 61 -4.56 6.84 -12.46
N SER A 62 -4.47 7.39 -11.24
CA SER A 62 -5.51 8.20 -10.64
C SER A 62 -5.53 9.62 -11.21
N GLU A 63 -6.70 10.27 -11.24
CA GLU A 63 -6.86 11.66 -11.70
C GLU A 63 -6.30 12.72 -10.72
N LEU A 64 -5.21 12.40 -10.00
CA LEU A 64 -4.57 13.31 -9.05
C LEU A 64 -3.92 14.50 -9.78
N LYS A 65 -3.97 15.66 -9.14
CA LYS A 65 -3.22 16.82 -9.62
C LYS A 65 -1.73 16.56 -9.45
N HIS A 66 -0.91 17.16 -10.32
CA HIS A 66 0.55 16.98 -10.29
C HIS A 66 1.17 17.20 -8.89
N ARG A 67 0.73 18.25 -8.19
CA ARG A 67 1.17 18.54 -6.80
C ARG A 67 0.80 17.43 -5.82
N ASP A 68 -0.40 16.86 -5.95
CA ASP A 68 -0.87 15.78 -5.08
C ASP A 68 -0.11 14.49 -5.40
N TRP A 69 0.21 14.25 -6.66
CA TRP A 69 1.04 13.13 -7.10
C TRP A 69 2.46 13.18 -6.54
N ASP A 70 3.12 14.35 -6.55
CA ASP A 70 4.46 14.53 -5.95
C ASP A 70 4.45 14.21 -4.45
N GLU A 71 3.43 14.68 -3.73
CA GLU A 71 3.26 14.38 -2.30
C GLU A 71 3.04 12.89 -2.05
N VAL A 72 2.24 12.23 -2.88
CA VAL A 72 2.04 10.77 -2.81
C VAL A 72 3.35 10.02 -3.03
N LYS A 73 4.11 10.38 -4.06
CA LYS A 73 5.41 9.76 -4.37
C LYS A 73 6.43 9.94 -3.24
N LEU A 74 6.52 11.13 -2.66
CA LEU A 74 7.37 11.40 -1.51
C LEU A 74 6.93 10.55 -0.30
N SER A 75 5.63 10.55 -0.01
CA SER A 75 5.09 9.83 1.15
C SER A 75 5.20 8.31 1.01
N SER A 76 5.06 7.75 -0.20
CA SER A 76 5.25 6.31 -0.44
C SER A 76 6.73 5.90 -0.36
N THR A 77 7.64 6.77 -0.80
CA THR A 77 9.09 6.55 -0.66
C THR A 77 9.50 6.53 0.80
N GLU A 78 9.00 7.50 1.58
CA GLU A 78 9.24 7.54 3.03
C GLU A 78 8.61 6.33 3.73
N LEU A 79 7.39 5.95 3.34
CA LEU A 79 6.69 4.77 3.88
C LEU A 79 7.49 3.48 3.64
N MET A 80 8.03 3.30 2.43
CA MET A 80 8.91 2.17 2.10
C MET A 80 10.16 2.15 2.98
N SER A 81 10.80 3.31 3.15
CA SER A 81 11.98 3.43 4.00
C SER A 81 11.69 3.11 5.46
N VAL A 82 10.58 3.59 6.01
CA VAL A 82 10.15 3.27 7.38
C VAL A 82 9.82 1.78 7.50
N PHE A 83 9.07 1.22 6.55
CA PHE A 83 8.69 -0.19 6.55
C PHE A 83 9.91 -1.13 6.55
N GLN A 84 10.93 -0.83 5.74
CA GLN A 84 12.18 -1.61 5.69
C GLN A 84 13.01 -1.56 6.98
N GLN A 85 12.79 -0.56 7.84
CA GLN A 85 13.45 -0.45 9.14
C GLN A 85 12.72 -1.20 10.25
N ILE A 86 11.47 -1.63 10.02
CA ILE A 86 10.69 -2.35 11.03
C ILE A 86 11.24 -3.76 11.14
N ASP A 87 11.87 -4.05 12.27
CA ASP A 87 12.12 -5.40 12.71
C ASP A 87 10.83 -5.97 13.30
N PHE A 88 10.27 -7.01 12.68
CA PHE A 88 9.04 -7.63 13.16
C PHE A 88 9.25 -8.56 14.36
N ASP A 89 10.50 -8.97 14.64
CA ASP A 89 10.85 -9.70 15.86
C ASP A 89 10.97 -8.73 17.04
N ASP A 90 11.55 -7.55 16.83
CA ASP A 90 11.69 -6.46 17.82
C ASP A 90 11.06 -5.14 17.34
N VAL A 91 9.73 -5.08 17.44
CA VAL A 91 8.94 -3.97 16.88
C VAL A 91 9.16 -2.66 17.64
N ASP A 92 9.80 -1.69 16.99
CA ASP A 92 9.86 -0.31 17.47
C ASP A 92 8.53 0.43 17.25
N SER A 93 7.84 0.74 18.35
CA SER A 93 6.56 1.47 18.34
C SER A 93 6.62 2.84 17.64
N SER A 94 7.78 3.50 17.61
CA SER A 94 7.97 4.78 16.94
C SER A 94 7.99 4.61 15.42
N LEU A 95 8.62 3.53 14.90
CA LEU A 95 8.59 3.21 13.47
C LEU A 95 7.18 2.82 13.03
N VAL A 96 6.48 2.01 13.83
CA VAL A 96 5.07 1.66 13.57
C VAL A 96 4.18 2.90 13.58
N GLY A 97 4.38 3.81 14.55
CA GLY A 97 3.67 5.08 14.60
C GLY A 97 3.90 5.93 13.36
N ARG A 98 5.15 6.06 12.92
CA ARG A 98 5.52 6.77 11.68
C ARG A 98 4.88 6.14 10.44
N TYR A 99 4.88 4.81 10.35
CA TYR A 99 4.22 4.08 9.28
C TYR A 99 2.73 4.47 9.19
N PHE A 100 1.99 4.41 10.30
CA PHE A 100 0.56 4.74 10.29
C PHE A 100 0.30 6.23 10.01
N LEU A 101 1.17 7.14 10.44
CA LEU A 101 1.06 8.55 10.09
C LEU A 101 1.19 8.79 8.58
N LEU A 102 2.14 8.11 7.92
CA LEU A 102 2.32 8.18 6.47
C LEU A 102 1.13 7.55 5.72
N VAL A 103 0.58 6.44 6.22
CA VAL A 103 -0.66 5.85 5.69
C VAL A 103 -1.82 6.84 5.81
N VAL A 104 -1.97 7.55 6.94
CA VAL A 104 -3.01 8.59 7.09
C VAL A 104 -2.81 9.74 6.11
N LYS A 105 -1.56 10.16 5.87
CA LYS A 105 -1.24 11.18 4.86
C LYS A 105 -1.65 10.71 3.46
N LEU A 106 -1.32 9.47 3.08
CA LEU A 106 -1.70 8.90 1.79
C LEU A 106 -3.23 8.79 1.62
N LYS A 107 -3.98 8.51 2.70
CA LYS A 107 -5.46 8.47 2.68
C LYS A 107 -6.09 9.81 2.30
N GLN A 108 -5.41 10.95 2.49
CA GLN A 108 -5.94 12.27 2.13
C GLN A 108 -6.11 12.46 0.62
N PHE A 109 -5.38 11.69 -0.17
CA PHE A 109 -5.43 11.72 -1.64
C PHE A 109 -6.39 10.67 -2.22
N SER A 110 -7.04 9.87 -1.38
CA SER A 110 -8.05 8.91 -1.85
C SER A 110 -9.36 9.64 -2.20
N ALA A 111 -9.98 9.28 -3.32
CA ALA A 111 -11.22 9.92 -3.75
C ALA A 111 -12.35 9.65 -2.73
N PRO A 112 -13.15 10.68 -2.33
CA PRO A 112 -14.29 10.48 -1.43
C PRO A 112 -15.33 9.47 -1.97
N SER A 113 -15.41 9.36 -3.30
CA SER A 113 -16.44 8.63 -4.04
C SER A 113 -16.38 7.11 -3.90
N GLU A 114 -15.26 6.52 -3.46
CA GLU A 114 -15.15 5.08 -3.19
C GLU A 114 -15.53 4.71 -1.75
N MET A 115 -15.64 5.70 -0.84
CA MET A 115 -16.00 5.46 0.56
C MET A 115 -17.52 5.33 0.76
N ASN A 116 -18.32 5.71 -0.23
CA ASN A 116 -19.79 5.74 -0.15
C ASN A 116 -20.50 4.64 -0.96
N ARG A 117 -19.76 3.73 -1.62
CA ARG A 117 -20.34 2.64 -2.44
C ARG A 117 -20.62 1.33 -1.70
N PHE A 118 -20.36 1.27 -0.38
CA PHE A 118 -20.67 0.11 0.46
C PHE A 118 -21.95 0.28 1.31
N ASN A 119 -22.69 1.37 1.13
CA ASN A 119 -24.04 1.55 1.66
C ASN A 119 -25.02 1.72 0.50
N GLY A 120 -25.44 0.60 -0.09
CA GLY A 120 -26.50 0.52 -1.10
C GLY A 120 -27.20 -0.83 -1.01
#